data_AF-A0A6G6WQ61-F1
#
_entry.id   AF-A0A6G6WQ61-F1
#
_cell.length_a   1.000
_cell.length_b   1.000
_cell.length_c   1.000
_cell.angle_alpha   90.00
_cell.angle_beta   90.00
_cell.angle_gamma   90.00
#
_symmetry.space_group_name_H-M   'P 1'
#
loop_
_entity.id
_entity.type
_entity.pdbx_description
1 polymer ?
#
loop_
_entity_poly.entity_id
_entity_poly.type
_entity_poly.pdbx_seq_one_letter_code
_entity_poly.pdbx_strand_id
1 'polypeptide(L)'
;MLFLAAAVLLVAGFSRPLENLYRDLLISSVSPFIDPGQDIVIVAITEETLAGLHYRSPIDREFLANLIVHVGKAGPRAVGIDILFDQGTERAKDELLERALENAPFPVVIASAENADGLTDSQVTYLKNFAPGVSRGLVSLARDPLDGVVRGLFAGRENGGVWQPSFVGAIAAAGGASPSAIRSDLAYFRTQHATPYDFPVYPAHLARVLPVQWFTGKYVLIGADLPLDDRHLTPFTALDGVKAGTLPGVVIHAHALAQLLTGDQIVQAGALTVGLLLAAGALVAGWFAWRPLPVLVKPLILLGLIFSIFAGAATLFSRIGVLVPAVWPSVLVTGVFSIVAFMAWHRDNAERRFIRHAFAQYVSPAVVETIIRNPASLRLGGERRTITCVFTDLEGFTGLSETLPPERIAALLNGYLDLVCDQFVKHGATIDKVVGDSVVGFFGAPATQADQAERAVSLALELDTLAQAYRVAAARGGAHLESRASVFIADRLWWATLEESASSTTRPLATQ
;
A
#
# COMPACT_ATOMS: atom_id res chain seq x y z
N MET A 1 -2.90 -17.27 -8.87
CA MET A 1 -1.92 -17.97 -8.00
C MET A 1 -0.52 -17.42 -8.19
N LEU A 2 0.12 -17.58 -9.37
CA LEU A 2 1.48 -17.08 -9.64
C LEU A 2 1.67 -15.55 -9.45
N PHE A 3 0.71 -14.73 -9.86
CA PHE A 3 0.79 -13.28 -9.67
C PHE A 3 0.64 -12.86 -8.20
N LEU A 4 -0.19 -13.58 -7.43
CA LEU A 4 -0.34 -13.34 -5.99
C LEU A 4 0.94 -13.72 -5.24
N ALA A 5 1.56 -14.84 -5.62
CA ALA A 5 2.84 -15.27 -5.08
C ALA A 5 3.99 -14.33 -5.46
N ALA A 6 4.04 -13.83 -6.70
CA ALA A 6 5.02 -12.86 -7.17
C ALA A 6 4.84 -11.48 -6.49
N ALA A 7 3.60 -11.03 -6.30
CA ALA A 7 3.30 -9.81 -5.56
C ALA A 7 3.67 -9.95 -4.07
N VAL A 8 3.38 -11.09 -3.43
CA VAL A 8 3.79 -11.37 -2.05
C VAL A 8 5.32 -11.38 -1.92
N LEU A 9 6.05 -11.95 -2.87
CA LEU A 9 7.52 -11.97 -2.90
C LEU A 9 8.14 -10.58 -3.15
N LEU A 10 7.57 -9.79 -4.07
CA LEU A 10 8.02 -8.40 -4.32
C LEU A 10 7.76 -7.49 -3.12
N VAL A 11 6.63 -7.67 -2.43
CA VAL A 11 6.27 -6.88 -1.24
C VAL A 11 7.09 -7.32 -0.02
N ALA A 12 7.51 -8.57 0.08
CA ALA A 12 8.35 -9.07 1.17
C ALA A 12 9.73 -8.41 1.26
N GLY A 13 10.31 -8.00 0.12
CA GLY A 13 11.60 -7.30 0.09
C GLY A 13 11.50 -5.80 0.40
N PHE A 14 10.51 -5.10 -0.13
CA PHE A 14 10.40 -3.63 -0.04
C PHE A 14 9.60 -3.10 1.16
N SER A 15 8.84 -3.96 1.83
CA SER A 15 7.95 -3.54 2.93
C SER A 15 8.67 -3.23 4.24
N ARG A 16 9.76 -3.95 4.57
CA ARG A 16 10.45 -3.78 5.86
C ARG A 16 10.96 -2.34 6.08
N PRO A 17 11.62 -1.68 5.10
CA PRO A 17 12.00 -0.28 5.26
C PRO A 17 10.82 0.66 5.48
N LEU A 18 9.69 0.44 4.78
CA LEU A 18 8.49 1.25 4.95
C LEU A 18 7.81 1.02 6.30
N GLU A 19 7.80 -0.23 6.79
CA GLU A 19 7.28 -0.55 8.11
C GLU A 19 8.16 0.02 9.22
N ASN A 20 9.49 -0.02 9.05
CA ASN A 20 10.45 0.63 9.95
C ASN A 20 10.27 2.15 9.97
N LEU A 21 10.07 2.78 8.80
CA LEU A 21 9.78 4.21 8.73
C LEU A 21 8.46 4.55 9.43
N TYR A 22 7.39 3.78 9.20
CA TYR A 22 6.12 3.97 9.89
C TYR A 22 6.26 3.82 11.39
N ARG A 23 6.98 2.79 11.84
CA ARG A 23 7.32 2.57 13.24
C ARG A 23 8.07 3.77 13.84
N ASP A 24 9.04 4.31 13.14
CA ASP A 24 9.83 5.45 13.63
C ASP A 24 8.98 6.71 13.76
N LEU A 25 8.10 6.95 12.79
CA LEU A 25 7.11 8.02 12.85
C LEU A 25 6.20 7.84 14.07
N LEU A 26 5.76 6.63 14.37
CA LEU A 26 4.94 6.37 15.56
C LEU A 26 5.71 6.68 16.86
N ILE A 27 6.94 6.16 17.00
CA ILE A 27 7.79 6.36 18.19
C ILE A 27 8.09 7.85 18.40
N SER A 28 8.42 8.58 17.34
CA SER A 28 8.76 10.00 17.44
C SER A 28 7.55 10.91 17.66
N SER A 29 6.40 10.65 17.00
CA SER A 29 5.26 11.58 17.02
C SER A 29 4.18 11.27 18.05
N VAL A 30 3.78 10.01 18.21
CA VAL A 30 2.57 9.62 18.94
C VAL A 30 2.83 8.60 20.04
N SER A 31 4.10 8.36 20.38
CA SER A 31 4.49 7.50 21.49
C SER A 31 3.80 7.92 22.79
N PRO A 32 3.24 6.95 23.56
CA PRO A 32 2.64 7.22 24.87
C PRO A 32 3.69 7.55 25.94
N PHE A 33 4.97 7.26 25.69
CA PHE A 33 6.06 7.42 26.65
C PHE A 33 6.58 8.85 26.62
N ILE A 34 6.06 9.71 27.51
CA ILE A 34 6.35 11.16 27.49
C ILE A 34 7.41 11.56 28.53
N ASP A 35 7.24 11.11 29.77
CA ASP A 35 8.15 11.43 30.86
C ASP A 35 8.34 10.18 31.72
N PRO A 36 9.57 9.65 31.82
CA PRO A 36 9.82 8.48 32.65
C PRO A 36 9.64 8.76 34.16
N GLY A 37 9.65 10.02 34.58
CA GLY A 37 9.56 10.42 35.99
C GLY A 37 10.68 9.85 36.86
N GLN A 38 11.76 9.34 36.23
CA GLN A 38 12.85 8.65 36.90
C GLN A 38 13.98 9.61 37.25
N ASP A 39 14.60 9.35 38.39
CA ASP A 39 15.79 10.04 38.86
C ASP A 39 17.06 9.54 38.14
N ILE A 40 17.15 9.81 36.83
CA ILE A 40 18.35 9.56 36.02
C ILE A 40 19.03 10.90 35.74
N VAL A 41 20.34 10.96 35.94
CA VAL A 41 21.18 12.13 35.65
C VAL A 41 22.36 11.69 34.80
N ILE A 42 22.71 12.50 33.80
CA ILE A 42 23.87 12.27 32.94
C ILE A 42 24.96 13.27 33.31
N VAL A 43 26.16 12.77 33.56
CA VAL A 43 27.37 13.56 33.70
C VAL A 43 28.19 13.38 32.44
N ALA A 44 28.05 14.34 31.51
CA ALA A 44 28.55 14.23 30.15
C ALA A 44 29.99 14.71 30.03
N ILE A 45 30.82 13.93 29.34
CA ILE A 45 32.17 14.31 28.93
C ILE A 45 32.04 15.00 27.58
N THR A 46 32.02 16.34 27.63
CA THR A 46 31.86 17.22 26.47
C THR A 46 33.20 17.67 25.89
N GLU A 47 33.18 18.37 24.74
CA GLU A 47 34.38 18.99 24.17
C GLU A 47 35.05 19.97 25.14
N GLU A 48 34.28 20.75 25.90
CA GLU A 48 34.81 21.66 26.92
C GLU A 48 35.46 20.91 28.07
N THR A 49 34.92 19.73 28.42
CA THR A 49 35.51 18.86 29.43
C THR A 49 36.88 18.37 28.97
N LEU A 50 36.97 17.89 27.71
CA LEU A 50 38.22 17.36 27.15
C LEU A 50 39.26 18.46 26.91
N ALA A 51 38.85 19.68 26.56
CA ALA A 51 39.75 20.81 26.38
C ALA A 51 40.50 21.21 27.67
N GLY A 52 39.94 20.89 28.84
CA GLY A 52 40.58 21.10 30.13
C GLY A 52 41.52 19.97 30.58
N LEU A 53 41.59 18.86 29.84
CA LEU A 53 42.43 17.71 30.18
C LEU A 53 43.76 17.73 29.41
N HIS A 54 44.79 17.09 29.98
CA HIS A 54 46.10 16.98 29.35
C HIS A 54 46.07 16.16 28.05
N TYR A 55 45.13 15.22 27.94
CA TYR A 55 44.99 14.34 26.79
C TYR A 55 43.51 13.98 26.57
N ARG A 56 43.14 13.78 25.30
CA ARG A 56 41.75 13.53 24.88
C ARG A 56 41.34 12.06 25.03
N SER A 57 42.23 11.14 24.69
CA SER A 57 41.97 9.69 24.68
C SER A 57 43.26 8.90 24.94
N PRO A 58 43.25 7.86 25.79
CA PRO A 58 42.20 7.52 26.77
C PRO A 58 41.87 8.68 27.70
N ILE A 59 40.69 8.72 28.31
CA ILE A 59 40.34 9.82 29.23
C ILE A 59 41.21 9.77 30.50
N ASP A 60 41.57 10.93 31.05
CA ASP A 60 42.40 11.03 32.26
C ASP A 60 41.76 10.28 33.45
N ARG A 61 42.47 9.28 33.98
CA ARG A 61 41.95 8.38 35.02
C ARG A 61 41.91 9.06 36.39
N GLU A 62 42.80 10.01 36.65
CA GLU A 62 42.76 10.80 37.88
C GLU A 62 41.52 11.72 37.89
N PHE A 63 41.20 12.33 36.75
CA PHE A 63 39.96 13.08 36.57
C PHE A 63 38.73 12.20 36.85
N LEU A 64 38.65 11.01 36.23
CA LEU A 64 37.52 10.08 36.43
C LEU A 64 37.41 9.62 37.89
N ALA A 65 38.52 9.29 38.54
CA ALA A 65 38.53 8.84 39.93
C ALA A 65 38.03 9.94 40.87
N ASN A 66 38.51 11.18 40.68
CA ASN A 66 38.05 12.33 41.44
C ASN A 66 36.57 12.63 41.21
N LEU A 67 36.08 12.44 39.97
CA LEU A 67 34.68 12.57 39.62
C LEU A 67 33.82 11.55 40.36
N ILE A 68 34.21 10.26 40.35
CA ILE A 68 33.51 9.18 41.06
C ILE A 68 33.45 9.46 42.56
N VAL A 69 34.59 9.84 43.16
CA VAL A 69 34.64 10.19 44.59
C VAL A 69 33.74 11.38 44.91
N HIS A 70 33.68 12.39 44.04
CA HIS A 70 32.83 13.56 44.26
C HIS A 70 31.33 13.21 44.16
N VAL A 71 30.91 12.57 43.06
CA VAL A 71 29.52 12.10 42.87
C VAL A 71 29.11 11.15 44.00
N GLY A 72 30.04 10.31 44.44
CA GLY A 72 29.85 9.36 45.54
C GLY A 72 29.48 9.98 46.88
N LYS A 73 29.87 11.23 47.14
CA LYS A 73 29.48 11.94 48.38
C LYS A 73 27.97 12.14 48.51
N ALA A 74 27.25 12.08 47.39
CA ALA A 74 25.79 12.24 47.37
C ALA A 74 25.03 10.98 47.78
N GLY A 75 25.67 9.81 47.74
CA GLY A 75 24.98 8.52 47.82
C GLY A 75 24.05 8.29 46.63
N PRO A 76 24.56 8.20 45.38
CA PRO A 76 23.75 7.81 44.24
C PRO A 76 23.25 6.37 44.42
N ARG A 77 22.13 6.04 43.78
CA ARG A 77 21.55 4.68 43.82
C ARG A 77 22.41 3.68 43.07
N ALA A 78 22.93 4.08 41.91
CA ALA A 78 23.95 3.37 41.16
C ALA A 78 24.66 4.35 40.21
N VAL A 79 25.92 4.07 39.89
CA VAL A 79 26.70 4.84 38.91
C VAL A 79 27.10 3.92 37.76
N GLY A 80 26.70 4.29 36.55
CA GLY A 80 27.14 3.66 35.31
C GLY A 80 28.21 4.50 34.64
N ILE A 81 29.32 3.88 34.24
CA ILE A 81 30.39 4.55 33.48
C ILE A 81 30.47 3.96 32.07
N ASP A 82 29.96 4.71 31.11
CA ASP A 82 29.94 4.42 29.68
C ASP A 82 31.25 4.86 29.01
N ILE A 83 32.36 4.29 29.48
CA ILE A 83 33.72 4.52 28.98
C ILE A 83 34.45 3.18 29.00
N LEU A 84 34.97 2.75 27.86
CA LEU A 84 35.76 1.51 27.78
C LEU A 84 37.16 1.75 28.36
N PHE A 85 37.52 0.94 29.36
CA PHE A 85 38.86 0.88 29.94
C PHE A 85 39.65 -0.24 29.25
N ASP A 86 39.96 -0.06 27.98
CA ASP A 86 40.53 -1.09 27.10
C ASP A 86 42.05 -0.99 26.90
N GLN A 87 42.65 0.09 27.39
CA GLN A 87 44.10 0.28 27.41
C GLN A 87 44.54 1.09 28.65
N GLY A 88 45.77 0.83 29.09
CA GLY A 88 46.38 1.53 30.22
C GLY A 88 46.86 2.92 29.88
N THR A 89 46.98 3.75 30.91
CA THR A 89 47.52 5.11 30.81
C THR A 89 48.79 5.24 31.66
N GLU A 90 48.79 6.14 32.64
CA GLU A 90 49.81 6.23 33.67
C GLU A 90 49.43 5.28 34.82
N ARG A 91 50.32 4.34 35.14
CA ARG A 91 50.05 3.30 36.15
C ARG A 91 49.50 3.84 37.46
N ALA A 92 50.04 4.96 37.96
CA ALA A 92 49.59 5.57 39.21
C ALA A 92 48.14 6.08 39.13
N LYS A 93 47.72 6.60 37.96
CA LYS A 93 46.36 7.10 37.74
C LYS A 93 45.38 5.95 37.49
N ASP A 94 45.80 4.91 36.75
CA ASP A 94 45.01 3.68 36.58
C ASP A 94 44.73 3.03 37.95
N GLU A 95 45.76 2.81 38.78
CA GLU A 95 45.63 2.26 40.13
C GLU A 95 44.79 3.14 41.08
N LEU A 96 44.77 4.45 40.86
CA LEU A 96 43.94 5.39 41.62
C LEU A 96 42.47 5.28 41.23
N LEU A 97 42.17 5.12 39.93
CA LEU A 97 40.81 4.88 39.45
C LEU A 97 40.29 3.50 39.86
N GLU A 98 41.09 2.45 39.72
CA GLU A 98 40.71 1.10 40.18
C GLU A 98 40.30 1.12 41.66
N ARG A 99 41.11 1.73 42.51
CA ARG A 99 40.79 1.89 43.94
C ARG A 99 39.54 2.73 44.17
N ALA A 100 39.32 3.79 43.40
CA ALA A 100 38.12 4.62 43.54
C ALA A 100 36.84 3.86 43.16
N LEU A 101 36.92 2.99 42.15
CA LEU A 101 35.80 2.15 41.71
C LEU A 101 35.52 1.01 42.70
N GLU A 102 36.56 0.28 43.13
CA GLU A 102 36.41 -0.89 44.00
C GLU A 102 36.00 -0.52 45.44
N ASN A 103 36.42 0.64 45.93
CA ASN A 103 36.07 1.11 47.28
C ASN A 103 34.84 2.04 47.29
N ALA A 104 34.12 2.17 46.19
CA ALA A 104 32.93 3.00 46.13
C ALA A 104 31.86 2.46 47.10
N PRO A 105 31.29 3.28 48.02
CA PRO A 105 30.26 2.84 48.97
C PRO A 105 28.87 2.67 48.33
N PHE A 106 28.79 2.70 46.99
CA PHE A 106 27.58 2.60 46.19
C PHE A 106 27.85 1.67 45.00
N PRO A 107 26.81 1.09 44.39
CA PRO A 107 26.98 0.20 43.25
C PRO A 107 27.54 0.96 42.03
N VAL A 108 28.65 0.45 41.48
CA VAL A 108 29.27 0.97 40.25
C VAL A 108 29.27 -0.11 39.18
N VAL A 109 28.90 0.30 37.96
CA VAL A 109 28.95 -0.54 36.77
C VAL A 109 29.79 0.14 35.70
N ILE A 110 30.77 -0.58 35.16
CA ILE A 110 31.64 -0.09 34.08
C ILE A 110 31.27 -0.73 32.74
N ALA A 111 31.50 0.02 31.66
CA ALA A 111 31.32 -0.45 30.29
C ALA A 111 32.23 -1.64 29.98
N SER A 112 31.67 -2.60 29.25
CA SER A 112 32.38 -3.75 28.70
C SER A 112 32.06 -3.91 27.21
N ALA A 113 33.00 -4.45 26.46
CA ALA A 113 32.86 -4.77 25.05
C ALA A 113 33.68 -6.01 24.71
N GLU A 114 33.38 -6.66 23.58
CA GLU A 114 34.07 -7.87 23.11
C GLU A 114 34.69 -7.67 21.73
N ASN A 115 35.39 -8.69 21.23
CA ASN A 115 35.96 -8.69 19.88
C ASN A 115 34.88 -8.47 18.80
N ALA A 116 33.67 -8.99 19.03
CA ALA A 116 32.53 -8.80 18.14
C ALA A 116 32.06 -7.34 18.08
N ASP A 117 32.44 -6.51 19.06
CA ASP A 117 32.16 -5.07 19.11
C ASP A 117 33.35 -4.24 18.59
N GLY A 118 34.41 -4.89 18.08
CA GLY A 118 35.54 -4.24 17.39
C GLY A 118 36.84 -4.13 18.19
N LEU A 119 36.92 -4.71 19.39
CA LEU A 119 38.15 -4.68 20.20
C LEU A 119 39.14 -5.79 19.79
N THR A 120 40.43 -5.53 19.98
CA THR A 120 41.50 -6.55 19.86
C THR A 120 41.55 -7.46 21.09
N ASP A 121 42.17 -8.64 20.98
CA ASP A 121 42.31 -9.57 22.10
C ASP A 121 43.04 -8.96 23.31
N SER A 122 44.04 -8.11 23.06
CA SER A 122 44.75 -7.40 24.13
C SER A 122 43.87 -6.37 24.81
N GLN A 123 43.03 -5.66 24.06
CA GLN A 123 42.06 -4.69 24.61
C GLN A 123 40.99 -5.39 25.45
N VAL A 124 40.41 -6.48 24.95
CA VAL A 124 39.44 -7.29 25.70
C VAL A 124 40.07 -7.85 26.97
N THR A 125 41.32 -8.30 26.92
CA THR A 125 42.03 -8.82 28.09
C THR A 125 42.29 -7.73 29.12
N TYR A 126 42.76 -6.55 28.70
CA TYR A 126 42.98 -5.41 29.61
C TYR A 126 41.65 -4.98 30.24
N LEU A 127 40.60 -4.82 29.43
CA LEU A 127 39.26 -4.45 29.90
C LEU A 127 38.71 -5.45 30.92
N LYS A 128 38.92 -6.75 30.71
CA LYS A 128 38.52 -7.81 31.64
C LYS A 128 39.25 -7.74 32.98
N ASN A 129 40.51 -7.32 32.97
CA ASN A 129 41.36 -7.30 34.16
C ASN A 129 41.33 -5.96 34.91
N PHE A 130 40.86 -4.88 34.29
CA PHE A 130 40.72 -3.58 34.95
C PHE A 130 39.59 -3.62 35.99
N ALA A 131 39.91 -3.26 37.24
CA ALA A 131 38.99 -3.22 38.39
C ALA A 131 38.11 -4.49 38.53
N PRO A 132 38.70 -5.67 38.78
CA PRO A 132 38.00 -6.95 38.75
C PRO A 132 36.86 -7.08 39.78
N GLY A 133 36.89 -6.30 40.86
CA GLY A 133 35.82 -6.27 41.88
C GLY A 133 34.54 -5.54 41.43
N VAL A 134 34.56 -4.86 40.29
CA VAL A 134 33.47 -3.98 39.84
C VAL A 134 32.57 -4.71 38.84
N SER A 135 31.26 -4.50 38.98
CA SER A 135 30.28 -5.05 38.04
C SER A 135 30.46 -4.42 36.65
N ARG A 136 30.19 -5.20 35.61
CA ARG A 136 30.36 -4.77 34.22
C ARG A 136 29.15 -5.16 33.37
N GLY A 137 28.90 -4.40 32.32
CA GLY A 137 27.86 -4.73 31.36
C GLY A 137 28.20 -4.27 29.95
N LEU A 138 27.66 -5.00 28.97
CA LEU A 138 27.94 -4.76 27.56
C LEU A 138 27.26 -3.47 27.07
N VAL A 139 28.03 -2.53 26.54
CA VAL A 139 27.52 -1.24 25.99
C VAL A 139 26.98 -1.36 24.56
N SER A 140 26.90 -2.57 24.01
CA SER A 140 26.39 -2.80 22.66
C SER A 140 24.95 -2.26 22.51
N LEU A 141 24.69 -1.60 21.38
CA LEU A 141 23.37 -1.12 21.00
C LEU A 141 22.75 -2.03 19.93
N ALA A 142 21.45 -2.32 20.05
CA ALA A 142 20.73 -3.15 19.08
C ALA A 142 20.33 -2.31 17.85
N ARG A 143 21.27 -2.17 16.93
CA ARG A 143 21.09 -1.51 15.63
C ARG A 143 20.32 -2.42 14.67
N ASP A 144 19.41 -1.83 13.91
CA ASP A 144 18.76 -2.51 12.79
C ASP A 144 19.79 -2.75 11.67
N PRO A 145 19.91 -3.99 11.15
CA PRO A 145 20.90 -4.31 10.13
C PRO A 145 20.65 -3.65 8.77
N LEU A 146 19.45 -3.11 8.51
CA LEU A 146 19.11 -2.47 7.24
C LEU A 146 19.49 -0.99 7.18
N ASP A 147 19.27 -0.25 8.26
CA ASP A 147 19.43 1.21 8.28
C ASP A 147 20.29 1.74 9.45
N GLY A 148 20.75 0.85 10.35
CA GLY A 148 21.61 1.20 11.47
C GLY A 148 20.90 1.94 12.61
N VAL A 149 19.59 2.15 12.53
CA VAL A 149 18.81 2.84 13.57
C VAL A 149 18.72 1.96 14.82
N VAL A 150 18.95 2.55 15.99
CA VAL A 150 18.85 1.86 17.28
C VAL A 150 17.39 1.80 17.70
N ARG A 151 16.74 0.65 17.44
CA ARG A 151 15.31 0.41 17.75
C ARG A 151 15.08 -0.61 18.85
N GLY A 152 16.07 -1.43 19.15
CA GLY A 152 15.95 -2.52 20.12
C GLY A 152 16.60 -2.18 21.46
N LEU A 153 16.04 -2.73 22.52
CA LEU A 153 16.69 -2.81 23.81
C LEU A 153 17.68 -3.99 23.79
N PHE A 154 18.97 -3.71 23.97
CA PHE A 154 19.97 -4.76 24.11
C PHE A 154 19.90 -5.35 25.52
N ALA A 155 19.49 -6.62 25.63
CA ALA A 155 19.37 -7.31 26.92
C ALA A 155 20.71 -7.87 27.43
N GLY A 156 21.65 -8.14 26.52
CA GLY A 156 22.88 -8.85 26.80
C GLY A 156 23.21 -9.87 25.71
N ARG A 157 24.27 -10.65 25.93
CA ARG A 157 24.70 -11.72 25.04
C ARG A 157 25.29 -12.86 25.84
N GLU A 158 25.12 -14.07 25.34
CA GLU A 158 25.81 -15.23 25.86
C GLU A 158 27.21 -15.31 25.26
N ASN A 159 28.24 -15.44 26.09
CA ASN A 159 29.62 -15.69 25.66
C ASN A 159 30.21 -16.85 26.46
N GLY A 160 30.66 -17.90 25.77
CA GLY A 160 31.27 -19.07 26.39
C GLY A 160 30.36 -19.82 27.39
N GLY A 161 29.04 -19.78 27.18
CA GLY A 161 28.06 -20.39 28.10
C GLY A 161 27.71 -19.54 29.33
N VAL A 162 28.24 -18.31 29.42
CA VAL A 162 27.93 -17.36 30.49
C VAL A 162 27.13 -16.21 29.91
N TRP A 163 25.99 -15.91 30.52
CA TRP A 163 25.18 -14.75 30.18
C TRP A 163 25.85 -13.47 30.67
N GLN A 164 26.17 -12.56 29.76
CA GLN A 164 26.64 -11.22 30.08
C GLN A 164 25.48 -10.23 29.90
N PRO A 165 25.06 -9.52 30.97
CA PRO A 165 24.01 -8.53 30.88
C PRO A 165 24.47 -7.31 30.07
N SER A 166 23.52 -6.58 29.50
CA SER A 166 23.80 -5.24 28.97
C SER A 166 24.21 -4.28 30.07
N PHE A 167 24.92 -3.21 29.71
CA PHE A 167 25.34 -2.14 30.60
C PHE A 167 24.17 -1.58 31.42
N VAL A 168 23.07 -1.29 30.74
CA VAL A 168 21.84 -0.79 31.35
C VAL A 168 21.19 -1.83 32.27
N GLY A 169 21.15 -3.10 31.86
CA GLY A 169 20.63 -4.19 32.69
C GLY A 169 21.45 -4.39 33.96
N ALA A 170 22.78 -4.29 33.87
CA ALA A 170 23.67 -4.36 35.01
C ALA A 170 23.47 -3.18 35.98
N ILE A 171 23.30 -1.95 35.46
CA ILE A 171 23.01 -0.77 36.30
C ILE A 171 21.66 -0.89 37.01
N ALA A 172 20.62 -1.32 36.29
CA ALA A 172 19.30 -1.52 36.86
C ALA A 172 19.35 -2.56 38.00
N ALA A 173 20.01 -3.71 37.76
CA ALA A 173 20.23 -4.74 38.76
C ALA A 173 21.03 -4.25 39.98
N ALA A 174 22.11 -3.50 39.74
CA ALA A 174 22.94 -2.93 40.78
C ALA A 174 22.16 -1.94 41.68
N GLY A 175 21.21 -1.19 41.10
CA GLY A 175 20.30 -0.30 41.83
C GLY A 175 19.09 -1.01 42.45
N GLY A 176 19.03 -2.34 42.43
CA GLY A 176 17.98 -3.15 43.07
C GLY A 176 16.73 -3.40 42.23
N ALA A 177 16.72 -3.02 40.95
CA ALA A 177 15.64 -3.40 40.03
C ALA A 177 15.87 -4.83 39.51
N SER A 178 14.80 -5.58 39.24
CA SER A 178 14.88 -6.90 38.60
C SER A 178 14.59 -6.75 37.10
N PRO A 179 15.60 -6.53 36.23
CA PRO A 179 15.36 -6.39 34.81
C PRO A 179 14.82 -7.70 34.23
N SER A 180 13.59 -7.68 33.73
CA SER A 180 13.06 -8.79 32.94
C SER A 180 13.83 -8.86 31.61
N ALA A 181 14.56 -9.95 31.40
CA ALA A 181 15.42 -10.19 30.24
C ALA A 181 14.66 -10.46 28.93
N ILE A 182 13.78 -9.54 28.52
CA ILE A 182 13.01 -9.67 27.29
C ILE A 182 13.63 -8.75 26.25
N ARG A 183 14.19 -9.37 25.21
CA ARG A 183 14.57 -8.69 23.97
C ARG A 183 13.33 -7.99 23.44
N SER A 184 13.31 -6.67 23.58
CA SER A 184 12.14 -5.83 23.33
C SER A 184 12.56 -4.61 22.53
N ASP A 185 11.57 -3.91 22.00
CA ASP A 185 11.78 -2.63 21.36
C ASP A 185 12.12 -1.56 22.41
N LEU A 186 13.03 -0.66 22.06
CA LEU A 186 13.46 0.45 22.91
C LEU A 186 12.36 1.52 22.94
N ALA A 187 11.85 1.81 24.13
CA ALA A 187 10.90 2.88 24.38
C ALA A 187 11.66 4.20 24.53
N TYR A 188 11.68 4.99 23.44
CA TYR A 188 12.16 6.36 23.51
C TYR A 188 11.10 7.24 24.16
N PHE A 189 11.49 7.87 25.26
CA PHE A 189 10.70 8.89 25.93
C PHE A 189 10.80 10.20 25.14
N ARG A 190 9.70 10.95 25.04
CA ARG A 190 9.63 12.17 24.23
C ARG A 190 8.96 13.32 24.97
N THR A 191 9.37 14.55 24.70
CA THR A 191 8.59 15.71 25.16
C THR A 191 7.25 15.77 24.44
N GLN A 192 6.32 16.61 24.92
CA GLN A 192 5.04 16.85 24.23
C GLN A 192 5.22 17.35 22.78
N HIS A 193 6.37 17.97 22.47
CA HIS A 193 6.70 18.54 21.16
C HIS A 193 7.35 17.57 20.16
N ALA A 194 7.35 16.26 20.45
CA ALA A 194 7.87 15.20 19.58
C ALA A 194 9.40 15.19 19.44
N THR A 195 10.10 15.79 20.38
CA THR A 195 11.55 15.70 20.53
C THR A 195 11.92 14.64 21.56
N PRO A 196 13.16 14.10 21.53
CA PRO A 196 13.69 13.26 22.61
C PRO A 196 13.51 13.90 23.99
N TYR A 197 13.28 13.08 25.02
CA TYR A 197 13.19 13.55 26.40
C TYR A 197 14.54 14.10 26.88
N ASP A 198 14.50 15.29 27.49
CA ASP A 198 15.68 15.98 28.00
C ASP A 198 16.01 15.50 29.42
N PHE A 199 16.86 14.47 29.51
CA PHE A 199 17.45 14.09 30.80
C PHE A 199 18.32 15.24 31.34
N PRO A 200 18.41 15.44 32.67
CA PRO A 200 19.37 16.38 33.24
C PRO A 200 20.80 15.98 32.88
N VAL A 201 21.44 16.79 32.04
CA VAL A 201 22.82 16.60 31.59
C VAL A 201 23.70 17.69 32.19
N TYR A 202 24.79 17.29 32.84
CA TYR A 202 25.76 18.20 33.43
C TYR A 202 27.17 17.91 32.89
N PRO A 203 27.94 18.93 32.45
CA PRO A 203 29.31 18.73 32.02
C PRO A 203 30.19 18.18 33.16
N ALA A 204 30.97 17.14 32.88
CA ALA A 204 31.73 16.41 33.89
C ALA A 204 32.78 17.27 34.60
N HIS A 205 33.39 18.24 33.91
CA HIS A 205 34.35 19.17 34.52
C HIS A 205 33.70 20.10 35.55
N LEU A 206 32.40 20.40 35.42
CA LEU A 206 31.66 21.21 36.39
C LEU A 206 31.16 20.41 37.57
N ALA A 207 31.15 19.07 37.50
CA ALA A 207 30.59 18.23 38.57
C ALA A 207 31.16 18.56 39.96
N ARG A 208 32.42 19.00 40.06
CA ARG A 208 33.07 19.39 41.33
C ARG A 208 32.46 20.63 42.00
N VAL A 209 31.82 21.51 41.24
CA VAL A 209 31.18 22.75 41.71
C VAL A 209 29.66 22.66 41.77
N LEU A 210 29.08 21.58 41.23
CA LEU A 210 27.64 21.36 41.29
C LEU A 210 27.21 20.95 42.71
N PRO A 211 25.99 21.29 43.13
CA PRO A 211 25.45 20.82 44.41
C PRO A 211 25.38 19.29 44.45
N VAL A 212 26.05 18.68 45.42
CA VAL A 212 26.11 17.22 45.60
C VAL A 212 24.70 16.60 45.74
N GLN A 213 23.74 17.35 46.28
CA GLN A 213 22.34 16.93 46.44
C GLN A 213 21.65 16.61 45.11
N TRP A 214 22.16 17.11 43.98
CA TRP A 214 21.58 16.82 42.67
C TRP A 214 21.76 15.35 42.25
N PHE A 215 22.68 14.62 42.88
CA PHE A 215 22.96 13.20 42.60
C PHE A 215 22.38 12.24 43.65
N THR A 216 21.80 12.75 44.74
CA THR A 216 21.35 11.92 45.88
C THR A 216 20.22 10.99 45.49
N GLY A 217 20.40 9.68 45.71
CA GLY A 217 19.38 8.65 45.45
C GLY A 217 19.08 8.40 43.96
N LYS A 218 19.83 9.01 43.05
CA LYS A 218 19.65 8.97 41.59
C LYS A 218 20.52 7.91 40.93
N TYR A 219 20.12 7.47 39.74
CA TYR A 219 21.00 6.75 38.82
C TYR A 219 21.86 7.78 38.06
N VAL A 220 23.18 7.65 38.15
CA VAL A 220 24.10 8.57 37.48
C VAL A 220 24.81 7.85 36.34
N LEU A 221 24.69 8.37 35.13
CA LEU A 221 25.40 7.87 33.96
C LEU A 221 26.54 8.83 33.61
N ILE A 222 27.76 8.32 33.55
CA ILE A 222 28.95 9.08 33.13
C ILE A 222 29.35 8.58 31.76
N GLY A 223 29.30 9.42 30.73
CA GLY A 223 29.57 9.00 29.35
C GLY A 223 29.91 10.18 28.44
N ALA A 224 30.31 9.88 27.21
CA ALA A 224 30.67 10.90 26.23
C ALA A 224 29.42 11.54 25.61
N ASP A 225 29.45 12.86 25.45
CA ASP A 225 28.53 13.60 24.57
C ASP A 225 29.37 14.51 23.66
N LEU A 226 29.81 13.91 22.55
CA LEU A 226 30.71 14.55 21.60
C LEU A 226 29.99 14.69 20.24
N PRO A 227 30.21 15.79 19.50
CA PRO A 227 29.49 16.02 18.24
C PRO A 227 29.78 15.01 17.12
N LEU A 228 30.98 14.40 17.14
CA LEU A 228 31.48 13.53 16.06
C LEU A 228 31.68 12.07 16.48
N ASP A 229 31.70 11.80 17.78
CA ASP A 229 31.98 10.47 18.34
C ASP A 229 30.74 9.93 19.06
N ASP A 230 30.49 8.63 18.92
CA ASP A 230 29.44 7.90 19.62
C ASP A 230 28.00 8.45 19.46
N ARG A 231 27.70 9.01 18.29
CA ARG A 231 26.34 9.40 17.89
C ARG A 231 25.67 8.32 17.05
N HIS A 232 24.44 7.97 17.40
CA HIS A 232 23.70 6.89 16.75
C HIS A 232 22.38 7.39 16.17
N LEU A 233 21.96 6.77 15.05
CA LEU A 233 20.66 7.01 14.46
C LEU A 233 19.56 6.45 15.37
N THR A 234 18.54 7.25 15.63
CA THR A 234 17.37 6.86 16.45
C THR A 234 16.07 7.10 15.67
N PRO A 235 14.92 6.58 16.13
CA PRO A 235 13.63 6.83 15.49
C PRO A 235 13.29 8.32 15.27
N PHE A 236 13.84 9.24 16.07
CA PHE A 236 13.64 10.68 15.89
C PHE A 236 14.23 11.22 14.58
N THR A 237 15.17 10.50 13.95
CA THR A 237 15.71 10.87 12.63
C THR A 237 14.66 10.90 11.53
N ALA A 238 13.54 10.19 11.69
CA ALA A 238 12.45 10.17 10.71
C ALA A 238 11.73 11.52 10.58
N LEU A 239 11.62 12.30 11.67
CA LEU A 239 10.97 13.61 11.69
C LEU A 239 11.98 14.76 11.74
N ASP A 240 12.98 14.65 12.61
CA ASP A 240 13.92 15.76 12.91
C ASP A 240 15.14 15.76 11.97
N GLY A 241 15.27 14.73 11.13
CA GLY A 241 16.42 14.50 10.26
C GLY A 241 17.67 14.07 11.02
N VAL A 242 18.77 13.85 10.27
CA VAL A 242 20.00 13.26 10.83
C VAL A 242 20.68 14.17 11.86
N LYS A 243 20.61 15.49 11.69
CA LYS A 243 21.31 16.44 12.58
C LYS A 243 20.72 16.49 13.99
N ALA A 244 19.40 16.45 14.11
CA ALA A 244 18.70 16.58 15.39
C ALA A 244 18.20 15.23 15.94
N GLY A 245 17.96 14.24 15.09
CA GLY A 245 17.49 12.90 15.50
C GLY A 245 18.59 11.91 15.90
N THR A 246 19.88 12.28 15.80
CA THR A 246 20.98 11.45 16.32
C THR A 246 21.20 11.74 17.80
N LEU A 247 21.32 10.69 18.61
CA LEU A 247 21.54 10.80 20.05
C LEU A 247 22.91 10.22 20.45
N PRO A 248 23.58 10.79 21.46
CA PRO A 248 24.75 10.18 22.08
C PRO A 248 24.42 8.81 22.70
N GLY A 249 25.38 7.87 22.71
CA GLY A 249 25.19 6.53 23.29
C GLY A 249 24.70 6.57 24.74
N VAL A 250 25.28 7.45 25.57
CA VAL A 250 24.88 7.63 26.98
C VAL A 250 23.42 8.06 27.14
N VAL A 251 22.87 8.86 26.21
CA VAL A 251 21.46 9.29 26.23
C VAL A 251 20.54 8.12 25.83
N ILE A 252 20.96 7.29 24.88
CA ILE A 252 20.23 6.06 24.52
C ILE A 252 20.22 5.10 25.72
N HIS A 253 21.34 4.96 26.44
CA HIS A 253 21.39 4.20 27.68
C HIS A 253 20.47 4.78 28.77
N ALA A 254 20.31 6.10 28.85
CA ALA A 254 19.35 6.73 29.76
C ALA A 254 17.89 6.36 29.43
N HIS A 255 17.50 6.39 28.14
CA HIS A 255 16.17 5.92 27.71
C HIS A 255 15.97 4.43 28.02
N ALA A 256 16.96 3.60 27.72
CA ALA A 256 16.92 2.17 28.02
C ALA A 256 16.82 1.90 29.53
N LEU A 257 17.53 2.67 30.36
CA LEU A 257 17.46 2.54 31.82
C LEU A 257 16.08 2.96 32.32
N ALA A 258 15.57 4.10 31.85
CA ALA A 258 14.24 4.57 32.17
C ALA A 258 13.17 3.54 31.82
N GLN A 259 13.29 2.88 30.66
CA GLN A 259 12.39 1.80 30.25
C GLN A 259 12.43 0.62 31.23
N LEU A 260 13.62 0.17 31.63
CA LEU A 260 13.77 -0.94 32.58
C LEU A 260 13.24 -0.61 33.98
N LEU A 261 13.36 0.65 34.41
CA LEU A 261 12.91 1.10 35.73
C LEU A 261 11.39 1.32 35.79
N THR A 262 10.80 1.86 34.72
CA THR A 262 9.35 2.08 34.61
C THR A 262 8.59 0.79 34.32
N GLY A 263 9.23 -0.16 33.63
CA GLY A 263 8.57 -1.34 33.08
C GLY A 263 7.79 -1.06 31.81
N ASP A 264 7.93 0.14 31.24
CA ASP A 264 7.32 0.51 29.97
C ASP A 264 7.85 -0.37 28.84
N GLN A 265 6.97 -0.88 27.99
CA GLN A 265 7.36 -1.75 26.88
C GLN A 265 6.55 -1.45 25.64
N ILE A 266 7.26 -1.38 24.50
CA ILE A 266 6.64 -1.47 23.19
C ILE A 266 6.35 -2.94 22.93
N VAL A 267 5.06 -3.28 22.83
CA VAL A 267 4.61 -4.65 22.60
C VAL A 267 4.35 -4.84 21.12
N GLN A 268 5.08 -5.75 20.48
CA GLN A 268 4.77 -6.11 19.10
C GLN A 268 3.51 -6.99 19.04
N ALA A 269 2.64 -6.69 18.07
CA ALA A 269 1.45 -7.50 17.82
C ALA A 269 1.84 -8.95 17.48
N GLY A 270 1.29 -9.91 18.23
CA GLY A 270 1.56 -11.33 18.00
C GLY A 270 1.03 -11.81 16.64
N ALA A 271 1.65 -12.86 16.09
CA ALA A 271 1.33 -13.37 14.75
C ALA A 271 -0.15 -13.68 14.52
N LEU A 272 -0.85 -14.18 15.55
CA LEU A 272 -2.30 -14.45 15.49
C LEU A 272 -3.10 -13.15 15.32
N THR A 273 -2.79 -12.11 16.10
CA THR A 273 -3.48 -10.81 16.01
C THR A 273 -3.28 -10.16 14.65
N VAL A 274 -2.05 -10.20 14.13
CA VAL A 274 -1.72 -9.74 12.78
C VAL A 274 -2.50 -10.55 11.73
N GLY A 275 -2.53 -11.89 11.86
CA GLY A 275 -3.29 -12.77 10.96
C GLY A 275 -4.79 -12.47 10.94
N LEU A 276 -5.39 -12.23 12.10
CA LEU A 276 -6.81 -11.86 12.21
C LEU A 276 -7.11 -10.49 11.58
N LEU A 277 -6.24 -9.49 11.79
CA LEU A 277 -6.38 -8.17 11.16
C LEU A 277 -6.25 -8.24 9.64
N LEU A 278 -5.31 -9.04 9.12
CA LEU A 278 -5.16 -9.29 7.69
C LEU A 278 -6.42 -9.96 7.11
N ALA A 279 -6.95 -10.98 7.77
CA ALA A 279 -8.17 -11.66 7.34
C ALA A 279 -9.38 -10.73 7.35
N ALA A 280 -9.57 -9.96 8.43
CA ALA A 280 -10.65 -8.97 8.54
C ALA A 280 -10.53 -7.89 7.44
N GLY A 281 -9.33 -7.35 7.22
CA GLY A 281 -9.07 -6.38 6.17
C GLY A 281 -9.37 -6.92 4.77
N ALA A 282 -8.95 -8.16 4.47
CA ALA A 282 -9.25 -8.81 3.20
C ALA A 282 -10.76 -9.03 2.98
N LEU A 283 -11.49 -9.44 4.01
CA LEU A 283 -12.94 -9.64 3.96
C LEU A 283 -13.67 -8.32 3.71
N VAL A 284 -13.31 -7.26 4.43
CA VAL A 284 -13.91 -5.92 4.26
C VAL A 284 -13.59 -5.37 2.86
N ALA A 285 -12.33 -5.48 2.41
CA ALA A 285 -11.92 -5.05 1.09
C ALA A 285 -12.67 -5.80 -0.03
N GLY A 286 -12.78 -7.12 0.08
CA GLY A 286 -13.52 -7.95 -0.86
C GLY A 286 -15.01 -7.60 -0.89
N TRP A 287 -15.62 -7.37 0.28
CA TRP A 287 -17.02 -6.97 0.40
C TRP A 287 -17.31 -5.66 -0.33
N PHE A 288 -16.49 -4.62 -0.11
CA PHE A 288 -16.67 -3.34 -0.79
C PHE A 288 -16.37 -3.42 -2.30
N ALA A 289 -15.31 -4.13 -2.68
CA ALA A 289 -14.91 -4.26 -4.09
C ALA A 289 -15.96 -4.98 -4.95
N TRP A 290 -16.70 -5.92 -4.36
CA TRP A 290 -17.77 -6.69 -5.01
C TRP A 290 -19.05 -5.88 -5.24
N ARG A 291 -19.28 -4.79 -4.51
CA ARG A 291 -20.52 -4.01 -4.64
C ARG A 291 -20.57 -3.28 -6.00
N PRO A 292 -21.77 -3.16 -6.62
CA PRO A 292 -21.98 -2.44 -7.87
C PRO A 292 -21.98 -0.92 -7.65
N LEU A 293 -20.86 -0.40 -7.16
CA LEU A 293 -20.64 1.02 -6.90
C LEU A 293 -20.02 1.71 -8.13
N PRO A 294 -20.25 3.03 -8.31
CA PRO A 294 -19.61 3.80 -9.37
C PRO A 294 -18.08 3.68 -9.31
N VAL A 295 -17.43 3.60 -10.47
CA VAL A 295 -15.97 3.39 -10.58
C VAL A 295 -15.18 4.48 -9.84
N LEU A 296 -15.71 5.72 -9.80
CA LEU A 296 -15.09 6.85 -9.10
C LEU A 296 -15.11 6.71 -7.56
N VAL A 297 -16.04 5.94 -6.99
CA VAL A 297 -16.18 5.77 -5.52
C VAL A 297 -15.21 4.70 -5.00
N LYS A 298 -14.87 3.70 -5.82
CA LYS A 298 -13.98 2.59 -5.44
C LYS A 298 -12.59 3.04 -4.94
N PRO A 299 -11.86 3.96 -5.62
CA PRO A 299 -10.57 4.43 -5.10
C PRO A 299 -10.70 5.22 -3.79
N LEU A 300 -11.79 5.97 -3.59
CA LEU A 300 -12.04 6.68 -2.33
C LEU A 300 -12.26 5.72 -1.17
N ILE A 301 -12.99 4.62 -1.39
CA ILE A 301 -13.16 3.56 -0.38
C ILE A 301 -11.81 2.91 -0.06
N LEU A 302 -11.01 2.59 -1.08
CA LEU A 302 -9.69 2.00 -0.86
C LEU A 302 -8.79 2.92 -0.03
N LEU A 303 -8.74 4.22 -0.36
CA LEU A 303 -8.01 5.22 0.42
C LEU A 303 -8.53 5.32 1.86
N GLY A 304 -9.84 5.30 2.05
CA GLY A 304 -10.47 5.30 3.38
C GLY A 304 -10.11 4.06 4.21
N LEU A 305 -10.07 2.88 3.58
CA LEU A 305 -9.65 1.64 4.24
C LEU A 305 -8.17 1.70 4.65
N ILE A 306 -7.29 2.14 3.76
CA ILE A 306 -5.86 2.31 4.07
C ILE A 306 -5.69 3.32 5.22
N PHE A 307 -6.33 4.49 5.13
CA PHE A 307 -6.29 5.49 6.19
C PHE A 307 -6.76 4.91 7.54
N SER A 308 -7.83 4.13 7.54
CA SER A 308 -8.37 3.50 8.75
C SER A 308 -7.38 2.51 9.38
N ILE A 309 -6.62 1.77 8.57
CA ILE A 309 -5.56 0.86 9.05
C ILE A 309 -4.45 1.66 9.75
N PHE A 310 -3.92 2.69 9.09
CA PHE A 310 -2.85 3.53 9.65
C PHE A 310 -3.30 4.29 10.90
N ALA A 311 -4.51 4.85 10.88
CA ALA A 311 -5.09 5.57 12.02
C ALA A 311 -5.39 4.63 13.19
N GLY A 312 -5.92 3.43 12.92
CA GLY A 312 -6.18 2.41 13.93
C GLY A 312 -4.91 1.91 14.61
N ALA A 313 -3.87 1.61 13.83
CA ALA A 313 -2.56 1.20 14.35
C ALA A 313 -1.90 2.33 15.17
N ALA A 314 -1.94 3.58 14.69
CA ALA A 314 -1.45 4.74 15.45
C ALA A 314 -2.21 4.97 16.75
N THR A 315 -3.54 4.77 16.73
CA THR A 315 -4.38 4.88 17.94
C THR A 315 -4.02 3.79 18.95
N LEU A 316 -3.82 2.55 18.51
CA LEU A 316 -3.44 1.46 19.41
C LEU A 316 -2.06 1.71 20.04
N PHE A 317 -1.10 2.16 19.23
CA PHE A 317 0.23 2.50 19.72
C PHE A 317 0.20 3.65 20.73
N SER A 318 -0.46 4.77 20.39
CA SER A 318 -0.53 5.96 21.27
C SER A 318 -1.30 5.75 22.57
N ARG A 319 -2.16 4.73 22.66
CA ARG A 319 -2.98 4.46 23.85
C ARG A 319 -2.36 3.42 24.77
N ILE A 320 -1.80 2.36 24.20
CA ILE A 320 -1.38 1.17 24.95
C ILE A 320 0.00 0.63 24.55
N GLY A 321 0.77 1.36 23.74
CA GLY A 321 2.14 0.97 23.36
C GLY A 321 2.24 -0.26 22.46
N VAL A 322 1.14 -0.70 21.86
CA VAL A 322 1.13 -1.88 20.97
C VAL A 322 1.44 -1.46 19.54
N LEU A 323 2.53 -2.01 19.00
CA LEU A 323 2.97 -1.77 17.63
C LEU A 323 2.34 -2.80 16.68
N VAL A 324 1.46 -2.34 15.80
CA VAL A 324 0.79 -3.15 14.78
C VAL A 324 1.34 -2.81 13.40
N PRO A 325 1.75 -3.81 12.60
CA PRO A 325 2.16 -3.56 11.22
C PRO A 325 1.01 -2.96 10.40
N ALA A 326 1.26 -1.86 9.69
CA ALA A 326 0.24 -1.18 8.88
C ALA A 326 0.48 -1.29 7.38
N VAL A 327 1.74 -1.42 6.95
CA VAL A 327 2.11 -1.47 5.52
C VAL A 327 1.61 -2.77 4.91
N TRP A 328 1.87 -3.89 5.58
CA TRP A 328 1.48 -5.22 5.11
C TRP A 328 -0.03 -5.39 4.91
N PRO A 329 -0.89 -5.06 5.90
CA PRO A 329 -2.34 -5.07 5.68
C PRO A 329 -2.79 -4.14 4.57
N SER A 330 -2.17 -2.97 4.42
CA SER A 330 -2.53 -2.01 3.36
C SER A 330 -2.23 -2.56 1.97
N VAL A 331 -1.10 -3.26 1.80
CA VAL A 331 -0.77 -3.92 0.53
C VAL A 331 -1.72 -5.07 0.24
N LEU A 332 -2.05 -5.89 1.24
CA LEU A 332 -3.02 -6.97 1.10
C LEU A 332 -4.39 -6.43 0.67
N VAL A 333 -4.90 -5.41 1.38
CA VAL A 333 -6.17 -4.75 1.08
C VAL A 333 -6.17 -4.18 -0.33
N THR A 334 -5.10 -3.50 -0.73
CA THR A 334 -4.94 -2.97 -2.10
C THR A 334 -4.98 -4.08 -3.15
N GLY A 335 -4.26 -5.18 -2.93
CA GLY A 335 -4.21 -6.31 -3.84
C GLY A 335 -5.57 -7.02 -3.98
N VAL A 336 -6.21 -7.36 -2.85
CA VAL A 336 -7.53 -8.00 -2.82
C VAL A 336 -8.58 -7.10 -3.46
N PHE A 337 -8.61 -5.82 -3.07
CA PHE A 337 -9.56 -4.85 -3.62
C PHE A 337 -9.41 -4.71 -5.14
N SER A 338 -8.17 -4.60 -5.64
CA SER A 338 -7.89 -4.47 -7.07
C SER A 338 -8.32 -5.69 -7.87
N ILE A 339 -8.00 -6.90 -7.38
CA ILE A 339 -8.36 -8.17 -8.04
C ILE A 339 -9.88 -8.34 -8.09
N VAL A 340 -10.57 -8.14 -6.96
CA VAL A 340 -12.03 -8.31 -6.89
C VAL A 340 -12.74 -7.25 -7.72
N ALA A 341 -12.29 -5.99 -7.67
CA ALA A 341 -12.86 -4.92 -8.48
C ALA A 341 -12.66 -5.17 -9.99
N PHE A 342 -11.51 -5.70 -10.40
CA PHE A 342 -11.24 -6.10 -11.77
C PHE A 342 -12.15 -7.25 -12.23
N MET A 343 -12.33 -8.28 -11.40
CA MET A 343 -13.23 -9.39 -11.69
C MET A 343 -14.69 -8.94 -11.83
N ALA A 344 -15.15 -8.06 -10.93
CA ALA A 344 -16.50 -7.48 -11.00
C ALA A 344 -16.69 -6.67 -12.29
N TRP A 345 -15.74 -5.78 -12.61
CA TRP A 345 -15.76 -5.01 -13.85
C TRP A 345 -15.75 -5.89 -15.10
N HIS A 346 -14.98 -6.99 -15.08
CA HIS A 346 -14.92 -7.91 -16.21
C HIS A 346 -16.25 -8.64 -16.44
N ARG A 347 -16.95 -9.03 -15.37
CA ARG A 347 -18.30 -9.61 -15.45
C ARG A 347 -19.32 -8.62 -15.99
N ASP A 348 -19.36 -7.42 -15.43
CA ASP A 348 -20.28 -6.35 -15.87
C ASP A 348 -20.08 -6.03 -17.36
N ASN A 349 -18.83 -5.99 -17.83
CA ASN A 349 -18.52 -5.74 -19.24
C ASN A 349 -18.80 -6.93 -20.15
N ALA A 350 -18.68 -8.16 -19.67
CA ALA A 350 -19.04 -9.34 -20.44
C ALA A 350 -20.56 -9.39 -20.65
N GLU A 351 -21.34 -9.13 -19.59
CA GLU A 351 -22.79 -9.06 -19.65
C GLU A 351 -23.27 -7.95 -20.58
N ARG A 352 -22.72 -6.74 -20.47
CA ARG A 352 -23.02 -5.62 -21.39
C ARG A 352 -22.68 -5.96 -22.85
N ARG A 353 -21.55 -6.64 -23.10
CA ARG A 353 -21.15 -7.05 -24.45
C ARG A 353 -22.07 -8.14 -25.00
N PHE A 354 -22.47 -9.10 -24.17
CA PHE A 354 -23.41 -10.14 -24.56
C PHE A 354 -24.77 -9.54 -24.94
N ILE A 355 -25.33 -8.66 -24.09
CA ILE A 355 -26.57 -7.92 -24.38
C ILE A 355 -26.41 -7.14 -25.70
N ARG A 356 -25.32 -6.38 -25.88
CA ARG A 356 -25.09 -5.62 -27.12
C ARG A 356 -25.06 -6.50 -28.37
N HIS A 357 -24.40 -7.66 -28.33
CA HIS A 357 -24.34 -8.57 -29.47
C HIS A 357 -25.68 -9.26 -29.73
N ALA A 358 -26.38 -9.69 -28.69
CA ALA A 358 -27.70 -10.32 -28.83
C ALA A 358 -28.72 -9.35 -29.44
N PHE A 359 -28.73 -8.08 -29.02
CA PHE A 359 -29.64 -7.07 -29.59
C PHE A 359 -29.23 -6.60 -31.00
N ALA A 360 -27.94 -6.58 -31.32
CA ALA A 360 -27.45 -6.19 -32.65
C ALA A 360 -27.88 -7.16 -33.78
N GLN A 361 -28.26 -8.40 -33.43
CA GLN A 361 -28.79 -9.38 -34.39
C GLN A 361 -30.25 -9.13 -34.77
N TYR A 362 -30.98 -8.30 -34.01
CA TYR A 362 -32.42 -8.08 -34.21
C TYR A 362 -32.78 -6.61 -34.45
N VAL A 363 -31.85 -5.68 -34.23
CA VAL A 363 -32.10 -4.25 -34.40
C VAL A 363 -30.86 -3.56 -34.96
N SER A 364 -31.03 -2.62 -35.89
CA SER A 364 -29.89 -1.93 -36.53
C SER A 364 -28.99 -1.25 -35.48
N PRO A 365 -27.66 -1.16 -35.71
CA PRO A 365 -26.72 -0.61 -34.73
C PRO A 365 -27.08 0.78 -34.21
N ALA A 366 -27.73 1.59 -35.07
CA ALA A 366 -28.21 2.93 -34.72
C ALA A 366 -29.31 2.91 -33.64
N VAL A 367 -30.19 1.90 -33.65
CA VAL A 367 -31.25 1.77 -32.64
C VAL A 367 -30.67 1.31 -31.31
N VAL A 368 -29.73 0.35 -31.33
CA VAL A 368 -29.05 -0.15 -30.13
C VAL A 368 -28.30 0.98 -29.43
N GLU A 369 -27.56 1.80 -30.19
CA GLU A 369 -26.84 2.97 -29.66
C GLU A 369 -27.81 3.98 -29.01
N THR A 370 -28.97 4.22 -29.65
CA THR A 370 -30.00 5.15 -29.15
C THR A 370 -30.64 4.64 -27.85
N ILE A 371 -30.94 3.34 -27.76
CA ILE A 371 -31.51 2.69 -26.58
C ILE A 371 -30.52 2.73 -25.40
N ILE A 372 -29.23 2.45 -25.65
CA ILE A 372 -28.21 2.48 -24.61
C ILE A 372 -28.00 3.90 -24.08
N ARG A 373 -28.03 4.90 -24.95
CA ARG A 373 -27.87 6.32 -24.56
C ARG A 373 -29.08 6.85 -23.81
N ASN A 374 -30.29 6.39 -24.13
CA ASN A 374 -31.50 6.84 -23.46
C ASN A 374 -32.53 5.70 -23.33
N PRO A 375 -32.44 4.87 -22.26
CA PRO A 375 -33.38 3.77 -22.05
C PRO A 375 -34.85 4.22 -21.96
N ALA A 376 -35.09 5.47 -21.54
CA ALA A 376 -36.42 6.05 -21.42
C ALA A 376 -37.01 6.56 -22.75
N SER A 377 -36.22 6.64 -23.83
CA SER A 377 -36.74 7.01 -25.17
C SER A 377 -37.42 5.84 -25.89
N LEU A 378 -37.31 4.62 -25.35
CA LEU A 378 -38.17 3.48 -25.71
C LEU A 378 -39.58 3.74 -25.20
N ARG A 379 -40.28 4.67 -25.83
CA ARG A 379 -41.73 4.79 -25.67
C ARG A 379 -42.34 3.57 -26.36
N LEU A 380 -42.80 2.62 -25.56
CA LEU A 380 -43.69 1.54 -25.97
C LEU A 380 -45.05 2.16 -26.36
N GLY A 381 -45.08 2.75 -27.54
CA GLY A 381 -46.23 3.46 -28.10
C GLY A 381 -45.84 4.00 -29.47
N GLY A 382 -46.44 3.48 -30.53
CA GLY A 382 -46.13 3.88 -31.90
C GLY A 382 -46.28 5.38 -32.12
N GLU A 383 -45.36 5.97 -32.88
CA GLU A 383 -45.42 7.36 -33.34
C GLU A 383 -45.84 7.37 -34.81
N ARG A 384 -46.73 8.30 -35.19
CA ARG A 384 -47.04 8.54 -36.60
C ARG A 384 -45.88 9.31 -37.24
N ARG A 385 -45.23 8.70 -38.22
CA ARG A 385 -44.14 9.31 -38.96
C ARG A 385 -44.27 9.04 -40.46
N THR A 386 -43.80 9.99 -41.26
CA THR A 386 -43.60 9.82 -42.70
C THR A 386 -42.31 9.05 -42.92
N ILE A 387 -42.41 7.85 -43.49
CA ILE A 387 -41.29 6.95 -43.75
C ILE A 387 -41.26 6.59 -45.24
N THR A 388 -40.08 6.24 -45.75
CA THR A 388 -39.94 5.68 -47.10
C THR A 388 -39.69 4.19 -46.99
N CYS A 389 -40.58 3.37 -47.55
CA CYS A 389 -40.49 1.92 -47.49
C CYS A 389 -39.94 1.37 -48.80
N VAL A 390 -39.10 0.35 -48.70
CA VAL A 390 -38.58 -0.42 -49.83
C VAL A 390 -38.98 -1.87 -49.62
N PHE A 391 -39.64 -2.43 -50.64
CA PHE A 391 -40.02 -3.83 -50.69
C PHE A 391 -39.25 -4.48 -51.83
N THR A 392 -38.59 -5.59 -51.55
CA THR A 392 -37.99 -6.43 -52.59
C THR A 392 -38.80 -7.68 -52.74
N ASP A 393 -38.81 -8.24 -53.95
CA ASP A 393 -39.38 -9.55 -54.23
C ASP A 393 -38.53 -10.28 -55.29
N LEU A 394 -38.58 -11.61 -55.33
CA LEU A 394 -37.90 -12.42 -56.36
C LEU A 394 -38.89 -12.92 -57.40
N GLU A 395 -38.70 -12.48 -58.64
CA GLU A 395 -39.48 -12.97 -59.77
C GLU A 395 -39.11 -14.43 -60.09
N GLY A 396 -40.15 -15.28 -60.16
CA GLY A 396 -40.01 -16.71 -60.49
C GLY A 396 -39.62 -17.61 -59.32
N PHE A 397 -39.48 -17.09 -58.10
CA PHE A 397 -39.08 -17.87 -56.92
C PHE A 397 -40.08 -18.98 -56.59
N THR A 398 -41.39 -18.73 -56.68
CA THR A 398 -42.43 -19.74 -56.41
C THR A 398 -42.24 -20.97 -57.28
N GLY A 399 -42.03 -20.81 -58.60
CA GLY A 399 -41.80 -21.93 -59.51
C GLY A 399 -40.46 -22.64 -59.28
N LEU A 400 -39.43 -21.90 -58.86
CA LEU A 400 -38.14 -22.50 -58.49
C LEU A 400 -38.24 -23.31 -57.18
N SER A 401 -39.08 -22.84 -56.25
CA SER A 401 -39.30 -23.50 -54.95
C SER A 401 -40.01 -24.84 -55.07
N GLU A 402 -40.80 -25.03 -56.13
CA GLU A 402 -41.50 -26.29 -56.43
C GLU A 402 -40.62 -27.33 -57.13
N THR A 403 -39.51 -26.91 -57.74
CA THR A 403 -38.67 -27.76 -58.61
C THR A 403 -37.35 -28.18 -57.98
N LEU A 404 -36.82 -27.40 -57.04
CA LEU A 404 -35.57 -27.72 -56.36
C LEU A 404 -35.79 -28.43 -55.01
N PRO A 405 -34.81 -29.21 -54.51
CA PRO A 405 -34.86 -29.74 -53.15
C PRO A 405 -34.83 -28.62 -52.09
N PRO A 406 -35.56 -28.76 -50.96
CA PRO A 406 -35.66 -27.73 -49.92
C PRO A 406 -34.31 -27.22 -49.41
N GLU A 407 -33.31 -28.10 -49.26
CA GLU A 407 -32.00 -27.74 -48.75
C GLU A 407 -31.23 -26.83 -49.71
N ARG A 408 -31.39 -27.05 -51.02
CA ARG A 408 -30.74 -26.21 -52.05
C ARG A 408 -31.43 -24.87 -52.20
N ILE A 409 -32.76 -24.84 -52.13
CA ILE A 409 -33.54 -23.58 -52.16
C ILE A 409 -33.18 -22.74 -50.95
N ALA A 410 -33.17 -23.33 -49.76
CA ALA A 410 -32.84 -22.62 -48.53
C ALA A 410 -31.43 -22.02 -48.56
N ALA A 411 -30.43 -22.79 -49.03
CA ALA A 411 -29.06 -22.29 -49.16
C ALA A 411 -28.96 -21.13 -50.17
N LEU A 412 -29.63 -21.24 -51.32
CA LEU A 412 -29.65 -20.21 -52.34
C LEU A 412 -30.37 -18.95 -51.86
N LEU A 413 -31.52 -19.12 -51.21
CA LEU A 413 -32.33 -18.04 -50.68
C LEU A 413 -31.59 -17.28 -49.58
N ASN A 414 -31.01 -18.00 -48.61
CA ASN A 414 -30.25 -17.37 -47.52
C ASN A 414 -29.06 -16.58 -48.06
N GLY A 415 -28.29 -17.15 -49.01
CA GLY A 415 -27.17 -16.43 -49.62
C GLY A 415 -27.59 -15.18 -50.39
N TYR A 416 -28.76 -15.19 -51.02
CA TYR A 416 -29.33 -14.01 -51.67
C TYR A 416 -29.83 -12.96 -50.66
N LEU A 417 -30.62 -13.39 -49.67
CA LEU A 417 -31.19 -12.52 -48.64
C LEU A 417 -30.10 -11.85 -47.80
N ASP A 418 -29.00 -12.54 -47.50
CA ASP A 418 -27.84 -11.97 -46.80
C ASP A 418 -27.27 -10.78 -47.58
N LEU A 419 -27.05 -10.95 -48.89
CA LEU A 419 -26.53 -9.90 -49.77
C LEU A 419 -27.48 -8.70 -49.88
N VAL A 420 -28.79 -8.95 -49.92
CA VAL A 420 -29.82 -7.89 -49.95
C VAL A 420 -29.85 -7.15 -48.61
N CYS A 421 -29.89 -7.87 -47.49
CA CYS A 421 -29.91 -7.28 -46.16
C CYS A 421 -28.67 -6.41 -45.90
N ASP A 422 -27.50 -6.84 -46.39
CA ASP A 422 -26.26 -6.04 -46.32
C ASP A 422 -26.41 -4.70 -47.04
N GLN A 423 -27.08 -4.65 -48.20
CA GLN A 423 -27.36 -3.37 -48.88
C GLN A 423 -28.31 -2.50 -48.07
N PHE A 424 -29.40 -3.06 -47.53
CA PHE A 424 -30.31 -2.29 -46.66
C PHE A 424 -29.54 -1.62 -45.51
N VAL A 425 -28.66 -2.36 -44.82
CA VAL A 425 -27.85 -1.82 -43.73
C VAL A 425 -26.83 -0.78 -44.24
N LYS A 426 -26.13 -1.05 -45.35
CA LYS A 426 -25.13 -0.13 -45.95
C LYS A 426 -25.73 1.22 -46.32
N HIS A 427 -26.97 1.25 -46.82
CA HIS A 427 -27.69 2.48 -47.18
C HIS A 427 -28.31 3.20 -45.98
N GLY A 428 -28.31 2.56 -44.81
CA GLY A 428 -28.84 3.11 -43.56
C GLY A 428 -30.34 2.87 -43.37
N ALA A 429 -30.91 1.84 -44.00
CA ALA A 429 -32.28 1.41 -43.77
C ALA A 429 -32.42 0.63 -42.46
N THR A 430 -33.63 0.64 -41.91
CA THR A 430 -34.03 -0.29 -40.85
C THR A 430 -34.82 -1.43 -41.49
N ILE A 431 -34.37 -2.67 -41.31
CA ILE A 431 -35.10 -3.86 -41.78
C ILE A 431 -36.26 -4.13 -40.81
N ASP A 432 -37.47 -4.23 -41.33
CA ASP A 432 -38.67 -4.59 -40.54
C ASP A 432 -38.78 -6.10 -40.41
N LYS A 433 -38.85 -6.79 -41.55
CA LYS A 433 -39.01 -8.24 -41.63
C LYS A 433 -38.55 -8.79 -42.97
N VAL A 434 -38.24 -10.09 -42.97
CA VAL A 434 -38.05 -10.90 -44.16
C VAL A 434 -39.24 -11.84 -44.27
N VAL A 435 -39.94 -11.84 -45.41
CA VAL A 435 -41.14 -12.64 -45.64
C VAL A 435 -40.92 -13.48 -46.90
N GLY A 436 -40.57 -14.76 -46.70
CA GLY A 436 -40.23 -15.64 -47.81
C GLY A 436 -38.99 -15.15 -48.56
N ASP A 437 -39.18 -14.76 -49.80
CA ASP A 437 -38.21 -14.21 -50.74
C ASP A 437 -38.13 -12.68 -50.77
N SER A 438 -38.95 -12.01 -49.94
CA SER A 438 -39.04 -10.56 -49.87
C SER A 438 -38.35 -9.99 -48.62
N VAL A 439 -37.65 -8.87 -48.79
CA VAL A 439 -37.11 -8.05 -47.70
C VAL A 439 -37.90 -6.75 -47.62
N VAL A 440 -38.40 -6.45 -46.42
CA VAL A 440 -39.12 -5.21 -46.12
C VAL A 440 -38.26 -4.36 -45.20
N GLY A 441 -37.94 -3.15 -45.66
CA GLY A 441 -37.25 -2.18 -44.84
C GLY A 441 -37.74 -0.76 -45.10
N PHE A 442 -37.34 0.16 -44.22
CA PHE A 442 -37.77 1.54 -44.29
C PHE A 442 -36.68 2.51 -43.86
N PHE A 443 -36.81 3.75 -44.32
CA PHE A 443 -35.99 4.90 -43.98
C PHE A 443 -36.83 5.92 -43.19
N GLY A 444 -36.15 6.77 -42.42
CA GLY A 444 -36.80 7.81 -41.59
C GLY A 444 -37.22 7.37 -40.18
N ALA A 445 -37.01 6.11 -39.81
CA ALA A 445 -37.18 5.62 -38.43
C ALA A 445 -36.14 4.54 -38.05
N PRO A 446 -35.74 4.46 -36.76
CA PRO A 446 -36.14 5.33 -35.65
C PRO A 446 -35.44 6.70 -35.66
N ALA A 447 -34.29 6.81 -36.33
CA ALA A 447 -33.62 8.10 -36.55
C ALA A 447 -34.27 8.87 -37.71
N THR A 448 -34.42 10.18 -37.57
CA THR A 448 -34.90 11.05 -38.64
C THR A 448 -33.85 11.16 -39.74
N GLN A 449 -34.24 10.89 -40.99
CA GLN A 449 -33.39 10.99 -42.18
C GLN A 449 -34.08 11.94 -43.16
N ALA A 450 -33.52 13.14 -43.35
CA ALA A 450 -34.09 14.14 -44.26
C ALA A 450 -33.99 13.70 -45.73
N ASP A 451 -32.96 12.92 -46.03
CA ASP A 451 -32.64 12.33 -47.34
C ASP A 451 -33.24 10.92 -47.53
N GLN A 452 -34.25 10.53 -46.72
CA GLN A 452 -34.83 9.18 -46.73
C GLN A 452 -35.29 8.70 -48.11
N ALA A 453 -35.84 9.59 -48.94
CA ALA A 453 -36.29 9.26 -50.29
C ALA A 453 -35.11 9.01 -51.23
N GLU A 454 -34.06 9.84 -51.16
CA GLU A 454 -32.85 9.70 -51.98
C GLU A 454 -32.10 8.40 -51.64
N ARG A 455 -32.01 8.06 -50.35
CA ARG A 455 -31.43 6.79 -49.88
C ARG A 455 -32.21 5.58 -50.35
N ALA A 456 -33.54 5.64 -50.31
CA ALA A 456 -34.39 4.54 -50.78
C ALA A 456 -34.22 4.30 -52.28
N VAL A 457 -34.14 5.36 -53.08
CA VAL A 457 -33.88 5.26 -54.52
C VAL A 457 -32.46 4.73 -54.79
N SER A 458 -31.46 5.23 -54.06
CA SER A 458 -30.08 4.73 -54.16
C SER A 458 -29.97 3.24 -53.82
N LEU A 459 -30.66 2.80 -52.76
CA LEU A 459 -30.75 1.39 -52.40
C LEU A 459 -31.41 0.57 -53.52
N ALA A 460 -32.53 1.02 -54.06
CA ALA A 460 -33.24 0.31 -55.13
C ALA A 460 -32.36 0.14 -56.39
N LEU A 461 -31.58 1.16 -56.75
CA LEU A 461 -30.63 1.09 -57.87
C LEU A 461 -29.49 0.09 -57.58
N GLU A 462 -28.92 0.11 -56.37
CA GLU A 462 -27.87 -0.86 -56.01
C GLU A 462 -28.44 -2.30 -55.95
N LEU A 463 -29.65 -2.49 -55.45
CA LEU A 463 -30.33 -3.79 -55.43
C LEU A 463 -30.60 -4.31 -56.85
N ASP A 464 -30.99 -3.46 -57.79
CA ASP A 464 -31.13 -3.85 -59.20
C ASP A 464 -29.78 -4.32 -59.76
N THR A 465 -28.70 -3.56 -59.55
CA THR A 465 -27.36 -3.98 -60.01
C THR A 465 -26.90 -5.30 -59.36
N LEU A 466 -27.20 -5.50 -58.08
CA LEU A 466 -26.90 -6.72 -57.33
C LEU A 466 -27.69 -7.90 -57.89
N ALA A 467 -28.98 -7.71 -58.14
CA ALA A 467 -29.86 -8.72 -58.72
C ALA A 467 -29.38 -9.12 -60.13
N GLN A 468 -28.94 -8.16 -60.94
CA GLN A 468 -28.36 -8.45 -62.25
C GLN A 468 -27.06 -9.27 -62.15
N ALA A 469 -26.17 -8.92 -61.22
CA ALA A 469 -24.95 -9.69 -60.97
C ALA A 469 -25.26 -11.11 -60.47
N TYR A 470 -26.24 -11.23 -59.56
CA TYR A 470 -26.69 -12.51 -59.02
C TYR A 470 -27.32 -13.39 -60.09
N ARG A 471 -28.13 -12.81 -60.99
CA ARG A 471 -28.71 -13.51 -62.16
C ARG A 471 -27.63 -14.12 -63.04
N VAL A 472 -26.57 -13.35 -63.36
CA VAL A 472 -25.43 -13.83 -64.18
C VAL A 472 -24.67 -14.96 -63.46
N ALA A 473 -24.52 -14.87 -62.15
CA ALA A 473 -23.87 -15.91 -61.36
C ALA A 473 -24.73 -17.18 -61.23
N ALA A 474 -26.04 -17.03 -60.98
CA ALA A 474 -27.00 -18.12 -60.83
C ALA A 474 -27.26 -18.87 -62.14
N ALA A 475 -27.23 -18.18 -63.29
CA ALA A 475 -27.34 -18.80 -64.61
C ALA A 475 -26.20 -19.79 -64.90
N ARG A 476 -25.00 -19.59 -64.33
CA ARG A 476 -23.89 -20.56 -64.41
C ARG A 476 -24.13 -21.82 -63.57
N GLY A 477 -25.03 -21.75 -62.59
CA GLY A 477 -25.46 -22.85 -61.72
C GLY A 477 -26.81 -23.48 -62.09
N GLY A 478 -27.45 -23.05 -63.19
CA GLY A 478 -28.69 -23.63 -63.71
C GLY A 478 -30.00 -23.04 -63.14
N ALA A 479 -29.96 -21.90 -62.45
CA ALA A 479 -31.15 -21.21 -61.94
C ALA A 479 -31.28 -19.80 -62.55
N HIS A 480 -32.49 -19.44 -62.99
CA HIS A 480 -32.83 -18.08 -63.41
C HIS A 480 -33.64 -17.40 -62.31
N LEU A 481 -33.11 -16.30 -61.78
CA LEU A 481 -33.76 -15.48 -60.77
C LEU A 481 -33.57 -14.01 -61.14
N GLU A 482 -34.64 -13.23 -61.03
CA GLU A 482 -34.62 -11.78 -61.11
C GLU A 482 -35.20 -11.22 -59.83
N SER A 483 -34.65 -10.10 -59.32
CA SER A 483 -35.28 -9.40 -58.21
C SER A 483 -35.88 -8.09 -58.69
N ARG A 484 -37.06 -7.78 -58.16
CA ARG A 484 -37.70 -6.49 -58.34
C ARG A 484 -37.70 -5.77 -57.00
N ALA A 485 -37.10 -4.58 -56.98
CA ALA A 485 -37.23 -3.65 -55.87
C ALA A 485 -38.29 -2.61 -56.22
N SER A 486 -39.26 -2.41 -55.32
CA SER A 486 -40.27 -1.36 -55.45
C SER A 486 -40.13 -0.37 -54.29
N VAL A 487 -40.02 0.92 -54.61
CA VAL A 487 -39.94 2.00 -53.62
C VAL A 487 -41.31 2.63 -53.47
N PHE A 488 -41.81 2.66 -52.24
CA PHE A 488 -43.08 3.30 -51.91
C PHE A 488 -42.86 4.36 -50.84
N ILE A 489 -43.35 5.57 -51.09
CA ILE A 489 -43.41 6.62 -50.08
C ILE A 489 -44.76 6.51 -49.40
N ALA A 490 -44.73 6.29 -48.09
CA ALA A 490 -45.95 6.18 -47.29
C ALA A 490 -46.01 7.33 -46.30
N ASP A 491 -47.05 8.15 -46.44
CA ASP A 491 -47.33 9.21 -45.49
C ASP A 491 -48.27 8.69 -44.40
N ARG A 492 -47.78 8.65 -43.14
CA ARG A 492 -48.50 8.23 -41.91
C ARG A 492 -48.67 6.72 -41.70
N LEU A 493 -47.56 6.01 -41.54
CA LEU A 493 -47.55 4.62 -41.06
C LEU A 493 -47.27 4.52 -39.55
N TRP A 494 -47.85 3.50 -38.92
CA TRP A 494 -47.48 3.07 -37.57
C TRP A 494 -46.36 2.04 -37.72
N TRP A 495 -45.15 2.36 -37.27
CA TRP A 495 -44.02 1.42 -37.41
C TRP A 495 -44.21 0.11 -36.61
N ALA A 496 -45.17 0.06 -35.69
CA ALA A 496 -45.53 -1.15 -34.95
C ALA A 496 -46.50 -2.09 -35.72
N THR A 497 -47.14 -1.63 -36.80
CA THR A 497 -48.10 -2.41 -37.60
C THR A 497 -48.02 -2.00 -39.08
N LEU A 498 -47.03 -2.55 -39.80
CA LEU A 498 -46.84 -2.36 -41.24
C LEU A 498 -47.79 -3.20 -42.13
N GLU A 499 -48.62 -4.08 -41.54
CA GLU A 499 -49.36 -5.12 -42.27
C GLU A 499 -50.56 -4.65 -43.12
N GLU A 500 -51.17 -3.48 -42.85
CA GLU A 500 -52.45 -3.11 -43.49
C GLU A 500 -52.34 -2.19 -44.72
N SER A 501 -51.19 -1.58 -45.02
CA SER A 501 -51.12 -0.56 -46.09
C SER A 501 -50.76 -1.08 -47.49
N ALA A 502 -50.10 -2.24 -47.59
CA ALA A 502 -49.60 -2.77 -48.86
C ALA A 502 -50.72 -3.23 -49.82
N SER A 503 -51.94 -3.47 -49.32
CA SER A 503 -53.05 -4.01 -50.12
C SER A 503 -53.97 -2.95 -50.75
N SER A 504 -53.85 -1.66 -50.41
CA SER A 504 -54.85 -0.65 -50.78
C SER A 504 -54.40 0.48 -51.72
N THR A 505 -53.13 0.56 -52.13
CA THR A 505 -52.69 1.63 -53.05
C THR A 505 -51.47 1.25 -53.91
N THR A 506 -51.69 0.44 -54.96
CA THR A 506 -50.72 0.29 -56.05
C THR A 506 -51.03 1.30 -57.16
N ARG A 507 -50.30 2.42 -57.20
CA ARG A 507 -50.10 3.21 -58.43
C ARG A 507 -48.61 3.26 -58.74
N PRO A 508 -48.13 2.65 -59.83
CA PRO A 508 -46.75 2.76 -60.25
C PRO A 508 -46.44 4.21 -60.66
N LEU A 509 -45.25 4.70 -60.28
CA LEU A 509 -44.65 5.90 -60.86
C LEU A 509 -44.37 5.60 -62.34
N ALA A 510 -45.14 6.23 -63.22
CA ALA A 510 -44.87 6.19 -64.66
C ALA A 510 -43.52 6.84 -64.93
N THR A 511 -42.64 6.07 -65.57
CA THR A 511 -41.43 6.54 -66.26
C THR A 511 -41.80 7.65 -67.25
N GLN A 512 -41.12 8.80 -67.16
CA GLN A 512 -41.11 9.82 -68.22
C GLN A 512 -40.02 9.52 -69.24
#